data_AF-A0AAW1IP04-F1
#
_entry.id   AF-A0AAW1IP04-F1
#
_cell.length_a   1.000
_cell.length_b   1.000
_cell.length_c   1.000
_cell.angle_alpha   90.00
_cell.angle_beta   90.00
_cell.angle_gamma   90.00
#
_symmetry.space_group_name_H-M   'P 1'
#
loop_
_entity.id
_entity.type
_entity.pdbx_description
1 polymer ?
#
loop_
_entity_poly.entity_id
_entity_poly.type
_entity_poly.pdbx_seq_one_letter_code
_entity_poly.pdbx_strand_id
1 'polypeptide(L)'
;MGAHTVLSNFPTNAPVLSLKHFKRGFLFDSSSTHCFLRFAEFKSSTQAIQIAHRTQVISAVSSKKVDVENSDLKSRRKKLAVFVSGGGSNFKAIHAATRDGCAFGDVVVLVTNKTSCGGAAYARENGIPVIQFPKTKNDSEGLSTDGLVSALRKYEVDFVLLAGYLKLIPVELVRNFPKRILNIHPSLLPAFGGKGYYGLKVHKAVIASGARYSGPTIHYVDEEYDTGKILAQRVVSVCAFDTPEELAARVLHEEHRLYVDVVEALCEDRVIWRDDGVPLIQSKEDPKHYS
;
A
#
# COMPACT_ATOMS: atom_id res chain seq x y z
N MET A 1 -64.01 11.60 -12.34
CA MET A 1 -64.86 10.44 -11.95
C MET A 1 -63.88 9.38 -11.47
N GLY A 2 -63.58 9.31 -10.17
CA GLY A 2 -64.18 8.36 -9.20
C GLY A 2 -63.62 6.96 -9.46
N ALA A 3 -63.05 6.17 -8.55
CA ALA A 3 -62.89 6.10 -7.10
C ALA A 3 -61.64 5.16 -6.86
N HIS A 4 -60.97 5.03 -5.73
CA HIS A 4 -61.43 4.59 -4.42
C HIS A 4 -60.32 4.82 -3.39
N THR A 5 -60.72 5.32 -2.23
CA THR A 5 -59.97 5.34 -0.98
C THR A 5 -60.09 3.99 -0.29
N VAL A 6 -58.99 3.40 0.18
CA VAL A 6 -58.99 2.42 1.27
C VAL A 6 -57.85 2.77 2.22
N LEU A 7 -58.22 3.22 3.41
CA LEU A 7 -57.39 3.28 4.60
C LEU A 7 -57.36 1.89 5.24
N SER A 8 -56.22 1.45 5.78
CA SER A 8 -56.16 0.84 7.12
C SER A 8 -54.74 0.42 7.55
N ASN A 9 -54.41 0.89 8.76
CA ASN A 9 -53.70 0.18 9.83
C ASN A 9 -52.19 -0.08 9.71
N PHE A 10 -51.40 0.89 10.18
CA PHE A 10 -50.10 0.61 10.78
C PHE A 10 -50.24 0.53 12.32
N PRO A 11 -49.82 -0.57 12.96
CA PRO A 11 -49.71 -0.61 14.41
C PRO A 11 -48.47 0.16 14.89
N THR A 12 -48.73 1.21 15.67
CA THR A 12 -47.78 1.91 16.55
C THR A 12 -47.62 1.15 17.86
N ASN A 13 -46.37 0.83 18.24
CA ASN A 13 -45.80 0.50 19.56
C ASN A 13 -44.52 -0.33 19.27
N ALA A 14 -43.32 -0.19 19.82
CA ALA A 14 -42.60 0.62 20.83
C ALA A 14 -41.09 0.20 20.71
N PRO A 15 -40.10 0.63 21.52
CA PRO A 15 -39.95 1.81 22.37
C PRO A 15 -38.72 2.68 22.00
N VAL A 16 -38.74 3.93 22.47
CA VAL A 16 -37.66 4.91 22.44
C VAL A 16 -36.64 4.60 23.54
N LEU A 17 -35.38 4.36 23.18
CA LEU A 17 -34.27 4.23 24.13
C LEU A 17 -33.81 5.62 24.58
N SER A 18 -34.13 5.94 25.84
CA SER A 18 -33.67 7.13 26.55
C SER A 18 -32.22 6.96 27.01
N LEU A 19 -31.32 7.79 26.49
CA LEU A 19 -29.97 7.92 27.05
C LEU A 19 -29.95 9.08 28.05
N LYS A 20 -29.91 8.74 29.34
CA LYS A 20 -29.72 9.69 30.44
C LYS A 20 -28.44 9.32 31.20
N HIS A 21 -27.54 10.30 31.25
CA HIS A 21 -26.51 10.56 32.28
C HIS A 21 -25.27 9.67 32.33
N PHE A 22 -24.15 10.20 31.83
CA PHE A 22 -22.92 10.26 32.63
C PHE A 22 -22.20 11.60 32.40
N LYS A 23 -22.31 12.51 33.37
CA LYS A 23 -21.53 13.75 33.49
C LYS A 23 -20.45 13.53 34.54
N ARG A 24 -19.20 13.78 34.17
CA ARG A 24 -18.03 14.24 34.98
C ARG A 24 -16.90 14.34 33.94
N GLY A 25 -16.38 15.49 33.51
CA GLY A 25 -16.12 16.75 34.22
C GLY A 25 -14.80 16.62 34.96
N PHE A 26 -13.74 17.29 34.49
CA PHE A 26 -12.53 17.83 35.16
C PHE A 26 -11.46 18.01 34.05
N LEU A 27 -11.33 19.23 33.49
CA LEU A 27 -10.44 20.34 33.88
C LEU A 27 -8.99 20.17 33.41
N PHE A 28 -8.56 21.17 32.62
CA PHE A 28 -7.20 21.47 32.20
C PHE A 28 -6.25 21.63 33.39
N ASP A 29 -5.02 21.14 33.27
CA ASP A 29 -3.83 21.91 33.65
C ASP A 29 -2.58 21.45 32.87
N SER A 30 -1.71 22.42 32.68
CA SER A 30 -0.44 22.48 31.98
C SER A 30 0.74 22.09 32.87
N SER A 31 1.91 21.94 32.22
CA SER A 31 3.27 22.05 32.76
C SER A 31 4.08 20.77 33.04
N SER A 32 5.36 20.92 32.70
CA SER A 32 6.49 19.99 32.54
C SER A 32 6.97 19.32 33.83
N THR A 33 7.60 18.13 33.74
CA THR A 33 9.03 17.85 34.09
C THR A 33 9.34 16.35 34.25
N HIS A 34 10.62 16.03 33.99
CA HIS A 34 11.31 14.74 34.05
C HIS A 34 11.00 13.83 35.25
N CYS A 35 11.01 12.50 35.02
CA CYS A 35 11.04 11.50 36.09
C CYS A 35 12.23 10.54 35.92
N PHE A 36 13.12 10.58 36.93
CA PHE A 36 14.23 9.67 37.19
C PHE A 36 13.70 8.34 37.77
N LEU A 37 14.24 7.20 37.34
CA LEU A 37 14.00 5.89 37.95
C LEU A 37 15.06 5.57 39.01
N ARG A 38 14.61 5.29 40.24
CA ARG A 38 15.41 4.77 41.37
C ARG A 38 15.47 3.24 41.29
N PHE A 39 16.66 2.68 41.53
CA PHE A 39 16.91 1.28 41.85
C PHE A 39 16.62 1.00 43.33
N ALA A 40 16.09 -0.19 43.63
CA ALA A 40 16.05 -0.75 44.98
C ALA A 40 16.68 -2.16 44.96
N GLU A 41 17.70 -2.34 45.79
CA GLU A 41 18.39 -3.61 46.08
C GLU A 41 17.59 -4.46 47.07
N PHE A 42 17.66 -5.79 46.96
CA PHE A 42 17.26 -6.69 48.04
C PHE A 42 18.29 -7.81 48.24
N LYS A 43 18.68 -8.03 49.50
CA LYS A 43 19.81 -8.83 49.96
C LYS A 43 19.45 -10.31 50.17
N SER A 44 20.49 -11.13 50.01
CA SER A 44 20.63 -12.57 50.27
C SER A 44 20.47 -12.97 51.75
N SER A 45 19.94 -14.17 51.99
CA SER A 45 20.41 -15.06 53.07
C SER A 45 20.14 -16.53 52.74
N THR A 46 21.11 -17.38 53.09
CA THR A 46 21.26 -18.81 52.79
C THR A 46 20.72 -19.72 53.90
N GLN A 47 20.31 -20.94 53.55
CA GLN A 47 20.58 -22.13 54.39
C GLN A 47 20.55 -23.42 53.56
N ALA A 48 21.53 -24.29 53.85
CA ALA A 48 21.84 -25.53 53.14
C ALA A 48 21.37 -26.76 53.95
N ILE A 49 20.99 -27.84 53.26
CA ILE A 49 20.94 -29.20 53.81
C ILE A 49 21.59 -30.15 52.80
N GLN A 50 22.65 -30.84 53.25
CA GLN A 50 23.35 -31.94 52.56
C GLN A 50 22.54 -33.24 52.66
N ILE A 51 22.69 -34.15 51.68
CA ILE A 51 22.76 -35.62 51.87
C ILE A 51 23.60 -36.22 50.71
N ALA A 52 24.26 -37.32 51.05
CA ALA A 52 25.51 -37.85 50.55
C ALA A 52 25.52 -38.61 49.20
N HIS A 53 26.73 -38.62 48.64
CA HIS A 53 27.37 -39.47 47.63
C HIS A 53 26.74 -40.83 47.28
N ARG A 54 26.67 -41.10 45.96
CA ARG A 54 27.04 -42.40 45.39
C ARG A 54 27.75 -42.21 44.04
N THR A 55 28.87 -42.90 43.88
CA THR A 55 29.94 -42.67 42.89
C THR A 55 29.80 -43.60 41.66
N GLN A 56 29.98 -43.01 40.47
CA GLN A 56 30.43 -43.55 39.15
C GLN A 56 29.55 -44.62 38.45
N VAL A 57 29.40 -44.65 37.11
CA VAL A 57 30.43 -44.80 36.06
C VAL A 57 29.89 -44.38 34.67
N ILE A 58 30.63 -43.51 33.97
CA ILE A 58 30.93 -43.40 32.51
C ILE A 58 29.80 -43.52 31.46
N SER A 59 29.56 -42.45 30.68
CA SER A 59 30.01 -42.38 29.27
C SER A 59 29.89 -40.97 28.71
N ALA A 60 30.93 -40.55 27.99
CA ALA A 60 31.00 -39.28 27.29
C ALA A 60 30.01 -39.28 26.11
N VAL A 61 29.08 -38.34 26.08
CA VAL A 61 28.49 -37.85 24.83
C VAL A 61 28.61 -36.34 24.82
N SER A 62 29.53 -35.91 23.97
CA SER A 62 29.78 -34.55 23.54
C SER A 62 28.48 -33.78 23.33
N SER A 63 28.44 -32.58 23.90
CA SER A 63 27.40 -31.58 23.73
C SER A 63 27.00 -31.43 22.27
N LYS A 64 25.90 -32.07 21.84
CA LYS A 64 25.18 -31.63 20.65
C LYS A 64 24.54 -30.30 21.01
N LYS A 65 25.25 -29.21 20.68
CA LYS A 65 24.60 -27.98 20.22
C LYS A 65 23.61 -28.43 19.16
N VAL A 66 22.32 -28.38 19.50
CA VAL A 66 21.28 -28.36 18.49
C VAL A 66 21.41 -26.97 17.89
N ASP A 67 22.27 -26.87 16.88
CA ASP A 67 22.23 -25.76 15.94
C ASP A 67 20.84 -25.86 15.30
N VAL A 68 19.91 -25.06 15.82
CA VAL A 68 18.68 -24.73 15.10
C VAL A 68 19.17 -24.03 13.85
N GLU A 69 19.27 -24.79 12.75
CA GLU A 69 19.40 -24.28 11.39
C GLU A 69 18.19 -23.40 11.12
N ASN A 70 18.23 -22.15 11.60
CA ASN A 70 17.39 -21.09 11.09
C ASN A 70 18.07 -20.62 9.81
N SER A 71 17.96 -21.44 8.77
CA SER A 71 18.49 -21.17 7.44
C SER A 71 17.71 -19.99 6.86
N ASP A 72 18.23 -18.80 7.11
CA ASP A 72 18.47 -17.72 6.15
C ASP A 72 17.69 -17.83 4.82
N LEU A 73 16.35 -17.75 4.89
CA LEU A 73 15.55 -17.21 3.81
C LEU A 73 15.39 -15.72 4.10
N LYS A 74 16.50 -14.97 4.11
CA LYS A 74 16.40 -13.57 3.71
C LYS A 74 15.91 -13.58 2.26
N SER A 75 14.59 -13.58 2.09
CA SER A 75 13.92 -13.22 0.84
C SER A 75 14.70 -12.06 0.24
N ARG A 76 15.15 -12.16 -1.01
CA ARG A 76 15.90 -11.05 -1.60
C ARG A 76 14.99 -9.82 -1.67
N ARG A 77 15.56 -8.63 -1.51
CA ARG A 77 14.80 -7.39 -1.73
C ARG A 77 14.19 -7.42 -3.14
N LYS A 78 12.90 -7.11 -3.23
CA LYS A 78 12.22 -7.07 -4.54
C LYS A 78 12.70 -5.87 -5.34
N LYS A 79 12.87 -6.03 -6.64
CA LYS A 79 13.30 -4.95 -7.54
C LYS A 79 12.09 -4.32 -8.21
N LEU A 80 11.93 -3.02 -8.02
CA LEU A 80 10.77 -2.26 -8.43
C LEU A 80 11.14 -1.33 -9.59
N ALA A 81 10.33 -1.33 -10.63
CA ALA A 81 10.37 -0.28 -11.66
C ALA A 81 9.18 0.66 -11.45
N VAL A 82 9.43 1.97 -11.40
CA VAL A 82 8.37 2.96 -11.22
C VAL A 82 8.16 3.75 -12.50
N PHE A 83 6.91 3.90 -12.94
CA PHE A 83 6.55 4.60 -14.17
C PHE A 83 5.85 5.91 -13.85
N VAL A 84 6.30 7.02 -14.44
CA VAL A 84 5.76 8.37 -14.16
C VAL A 84 5.65 9.22 -15.43
N SER A 85 4.72 10.18 -15.45
CA SER A 85 4.63 11.20 -16.50
C SER A 85 4.78 12.65 -15.99
N GLY A 86 4.85 12.85 -14.66
CA GLY A 86 4.73 14.16 -14.03
C GLY A 86 5.62 14.35 -12.80
N GLY A 87 5.09 15.00 -11.76
CA GLY A 87 5.84 15.37 -10.56
C GLY A 87 6.34 14.20 -9.70
N GLY A 88 5.72 13.01 -9.85
CA GLY A 88 6.17 11.77 -9.22
C GLY A 88 6.02 11.73 -7.70
N SER A 89 4.97 12.35 -7.12
CA SER A 89 4.77 12.35 -5.65
C SER A 89 4.58 10.92 -5.09
N ASN A 90 3.78 10.07 -5.74
CA ASN A 90 3.67 8.65 -5.42
C ASN A 90 5.04 7.93 -5.51
N PHE A 91 5.81 8.18 -6.58
CA PHE A 91 7.17 7.63 -6.71
C PHE A 91 8.07 8.05 -5.53
N LYS A 92 8.04 9.32 -5.13
CA LYS A 92 8.82 9.82 -3.99
C LYS A 92 8.43 9.14 -2.68
N ALA A 93 7.12 8.92 -2.45
CA ALA A 93 6.63 8.20 -1.28
C ALA A 93 7.14 6.75 -1.25
N ILE A 94 7.03 6.03 -2.38
CA ILE A 94 7.53 4.66 -2.54
C ILE A 94 9.05 4.61 -2.31
N HIS A 95 9.81 5.50 -2.96
CA HIS A 95 11.26 5.53 -2.83
C HIS A 95 11.71 5.80 -1.38
N ALA A 96 11.08 6.76 -0.71
CA ALA A 96 11.34 7.04 0.70
C ALA A 96 11.09 5.78 1.57
N ALA A 97 9.94 5.11 1.39
CA ALA A 97 9.62 3.90 2.14
C ALA A 97 10.62 2.75 1.90
N THR A 98 11.11 2.59 0.66
CA THR A 98 12.12 1.57 0.35
C THR A 98 13.49 1.88 0.97
N ARG A 99 13.90 3.15 0.95
CA ARG A 99 15.17 3.62 1.48
C ARG A 99 15.20 3.54 3.01
N ASP A 100 14.11 3.92 3.65
CA ASP A 100 13.99 3.97 5.11
C ASP A 100 13.74 2.57 5.72
N GLY A 101 13.62 1.54 4.88
CA GLY A 101 13.48 0.14 5.29
C GLY A 101 12.05 -0.29 5.63
N CYS A 102 11.06 0.59 5.46
CA CYS A 102 9.65 0.27 5.66
C CYS A 102 9.14 -0.76 4.64
N ALA A 103 9.58 -0.66 3.39
CA ALA A 103 9.30 -1.65 2.36
C ALA A 103 10.59 -2.40 1.98
N PHE A 104 10.54 -3.73 2.00
CA PHE A 104 11.70 -4.58 1.69
C PHE A 104 11.93 -4.75 0.17
N GLY A 105 12.04 -3.63 -0.53
CA GLY A 105 12.29 -3.58 -1.98
C GLY A 105 13.17 -2.41 -2.37
N ASP A 106 13.64 -2.38 -3.62
CA ASP A 106 14.52 -1.36 -4.16
C ASP A 106 13.97 -0.81 -5.47
N VAL A 107 13.85 0.51 -5.59
CA VAL A 107 13.52 1.13 -6.87
C VAL A 107 14.76 1.15 -7.76
N VAL A 108 14.83 0.21 -8.71
CA VAL A 108 16.02 -0.01 -9.53
C VAL A 108 16.02 0.79 -10.83
N VAL A 109 14.85 1.24 -11.28
CA VAL A 109 14.73 2.04 -12.51
C VAL A 109 13.43 2.86 -12.51
N LEU A 110 13.52 4.09 -13.00
CA LEU A 110 12.37 4.92 -13.32
C LEU A 110 12.13 4.91 -14.83
N VAL A 111 10.88 4.74 -15.25
CA VAL A 111 10.48 4.84 -16.66
C VAL A 111 9.55 6.04 -16.84
N THR A 112 9.77 6.83 -17.89
CA THR A 112 8.92 7.99 -18.16
C THR A 112 8.76 8.27 -19.64
N ASN A 113 7.60 8.82 -20.02
CA ASN A 113 7.39 9.36 -21.36
C ASN A 113 7.78 10.85 -21.46
N LYS A 114 8.32 11.45 -20.39
CA LYS A 114 8.76 12.85 -20.34
C LYS A 114 10.01 12.99 -19.46
N THR A 115 11.19 12.96 -20.08
CA THR A 115 12.49 12.98 -19.38
C THR A 115 12.78 14.26 -18.58
N SER A 116 12.06 15.34 -18.88
CA SER A 116 12.09 16.63 -18.16
C SER A 116 11.09 16.74 -17.01
N CYS A 117 10.33 15.68 -16.69
CA CYS A 117 9.37 15.72 -15.60
C CYS A 117 10.05 15.70 -14.21
N GLY A 118 9.35 16.19 -13.19
CA GLY A 118 9.88 16.25 -11.82
C GLY A 118 10.23 14.89 -11.21
N GLY A 119 9.53 13.82 -11.60
CA GLY A 119 9.90 12.45 -11.21
C GLY A 119 11.26 12.04 -11.77
N ALA A 120 11.54 12.37 -13.03
CA ALA A 120 12.82 12.05 -13.67
C ALA A 120 13.99 12.88 -13.10
N ALA A 121 13.76 14.14 -12.74
CA ALA A 121 14.75 14.94 -12.03
C ALA A 121 15.10 14.30 -10.68
N TYR A 122 14.08 13.98 -9.87
CA TYR A 122 14.27 13.35 -8.58
C TYR A 122 14.98 11.99 -8.66
N ALA A 123 14.65 11.15 -9.65
CA ALA A 123 15.35 9.87 -9.85
C ALA A 123 16.84 10.06 -10.09
N ARG A 124 17.23 10.99 -10.98
CA ARG A 124 18.65 11.28 -11.27
C ARG A 124 19.38 11.80 -10.03
N GLU A 125 18.76 12.71 -9.27
CA GLU A 125 19.30 13.25 -8.02
C GLU A 125 19.56 12.16 -6.97
N ASN A 126 18.79 11.07 -7.00
CA ASN A 126 18.93 9.94 -6.09
C ASN A 126 19.65 8.73 -6.71
N GLY A 127 20.32 8.91 -7.86
CA GLY A 127 21.10 7.84 -8.51
C GLY A 127 20.27 6.71 -9.13
N ILE A 128 18.97 6.91 -9.34
CA ILE A 128 18.08 5.93 -9.99
C ILE A 128 18.13 6.13 -11.51
N PRO A 129 18.49 5.09 -12.29
CA PRO A 129 18.48 5.15 -13.75
C PRO A 129 17.11 5.55 -14.31
N VAL A 130 17.11 6.39 -15.35
CA VAL A 130 15.89 6.83 -16.03
C VAL A 130 15.85 6.30 -17.47
N ILE A 131 14.77 5.61 -17.82
CA ILE A 131 14.48 5.13 -19.17
C ILE A 131 13.36 5.99 -19.77
N GLN A 132 13.55 6.44 -21.02
CA GLN A 132 12.48 7.06 -21.79
C GLN A 132 11.65 5.99 -22.51
N PHE A 133 10.34 6.02 -22.32
CA PHE A 133 9.39 5.15 -23.02
C PHE A 133 8.02 5.83 -23.13
N PRO A 134 7.34 5.78 -24.30
CA PRO A 134 7.71 5.03 -25.51
C PRO A 134 8.62 5.82 -26.46
N LYS A 135 9.27 5.10 -27.39
CA LYS A 135 9.80 5.68 -28.62
C LYS A 135 8.68 6.32 -29.42
N THR A 136 8.82 7.58 -29.81
CA THR A 136 7.86 8.26 -30.69
C THR A 136 8.58 8.87 -31.89
N LYS A 137 7.82 9.37 -32.88
CA LYS A 137 8.42 10.11 -34.01
C LYS A 137 9.20 11.34 -33.54
N ASN A 138 8.75 11.98 -32.46
CA ASN A 138 9.36 13.19 -31.91
C ASN A 138 10.44 12.88 -30.87
N ASP A 139 10.47 11.64 -30.36
CA ASP A 139 11.35 11.19 -29.29
C ASP A 139 11.99 9.85 -29.68
N SER A 140 13.01 9.91 -30.54
CA SER A 140 13.69 8.73 -31.08
C SER A 140 14.58 8.00 -30.06
N GLU A 141 14.95 8.67 -28.96
CA GLU A 141 15.73 8.13 -27.84
C GLU A 141 14.93 7.19 -26.94
N GLY A 142 13.59 7.22 -27.04
CA GLY A 142 12.75 6.29 -26.29
C GLY A 142 12.94 4.84 -26.73
N LEU A 143 12.67 3.90 -25.82
CA LEU A 143 12.70 2.47 -26.14
C LEU A 143 11.42 2.03 -26.88
N SER A 144 11.57 1.04 -27.75
CA SER A 144 10.43 0.22 -28.21
C SER A 144 9.88 -0.61 -27.05
N THR A 145 8.70 -1.22 -27.24
CA THR A 145 8.12 -2.14 -26.25
C THR A 145 9.07 -3.30 -25.94
N ASP A 146 9.63 -3.96 -26.95
CA ASP A 146 10.59 -5.07 -26.75
C ASP A 146 11.88 -4.62 -26.06
N GLY A 147 12.34 -3.40 -26.40
CA GLY A 147 13.48 -2.78 -25.74
C GLY A 147 13.21 -2.53 -24.25
N LEU A 148 12.02 -2.04 -23.91
CA LEU A 148 11.59 -1.85 -22.53
C LEU A 148 11.51 -3.18 -21.79
N VAL A 149 10.88 -4.21 -22.37
CA VAL A 149 10.82 -5.56 -21.75
C VAL A 149 12.22 -6.10 -21.47
N SER A 150 13.13 -5.98 -22.44
CA SER A 150 14.52 -6.42 -22.31
C SER A 150 15.25 -5.64 -21.21
N ALA A 151 15.05 -4.33 -21.14
CA ALA A 151 15.63 -3.49 -20.10
C ALA A 151 15.11 -3.88 -18.71
N LEU A 152 13.79 -4.00 -18.52
CA LEU A 152 13.20 -4.39 -17.23
C LEU A 152 13.67 -5.78 -16.77
N ARG A 153 13.87 -6.72 -17.70
CA ARG A 153 14.48 -8.03 -17.40
C ARG A 153 15.94 -7.92 -16.98
N LYS A 154 16.73 -7.06 -17.64
CA LYS A 154 18.13 -6.80 -17.25
C LYS A 154 18.23 -6.19 -15.86
N TYR A 155 17.27 -5.35 -15.48
CA TYR A 155 17.13 -4.84 -14.12
C TYR A 155 16.53 -5.86 -13.14
N GLU A 156 16.16 -7.06 -13.60
CA GLU A 156 15.54 -8.13 -12.81
C GLU A 156 14.29 -7.65 -12.05
N VAL A 157 13.47 -6.81 -12.71
CA VAL A 157 12.28 -6.20 -12.12
C VAL A 157 11.26 -7.27 -11.73
N ASP A 158 10.83 -7.24 -10.47
CA ASP A 158 9.75 -8.05 -9.91
C ASP A 158 8.38 -7.42 -10.16
N PHE A 159 8.28 -6.11 -9.90
CA PHE A 159 7.03 -5.37 -10.01
C PHE A 159 7.23 -4.05 -10.74
N VAL A 160 6.27 -3.73 -11.61
CA VAL A 160 6.13 -2.43 -12.28
C VAL A 160 5.02 -1.66 -11.59
N LEU A 161 5.32 -0.44 -11.13
CA LEU A 161 4.42 0.41 -10.37
C LEU A 161 4.13 1.67 -11.18
N LEU A 162 2.92 1.79 -11.73
CA LEU A 162 2.48 3.00 -12.41
C LEU A 162 2.05 4.04 -11.37
N ALA A 163 2.81 5.13 -11.29
CA ALA A 163 2.66 6.19 -10.29
C ALA A 163 2.35 7.52 -11.02
N GLY A 164 1.19 7.55 -11.70
CA GLY A 164 0.80 8.67 -12.55
C GLY A 164 1.43 8.60 -13.95
N TYR A 165 1.51 7.40 -14.52
CA TYR A 165 1.91 7.19 -15.91
C TYR A 165 0.70 7.32 -16.84
N LEU A 166 0.78 8.17 -17.86
CA LEU A 166 -0.37 8.60 -18.65
C LEU A 166 -0.48 7.94 -20.04
N LYS A 167 0.39 6.98 -20.35
CA LYS A 167 0.31 6.21 -21.60
C LYS A 167 -0.25 4.84 -21.32
N LEU A 168 -1.04 4.31 -22.27
CA LEU A 168 -1.51 2.94 -22.21
C LEU A 168 -0.31 2.00 -22.18
N ILE A 169 -0.36 0.99 -21.32
CA ILE A 169 0.67 -0.04 -21.27
C ILE A 169 0.49 -0.97 -22.48
N PRO A 170 1.54 -1.23 -23.28
CA PRO A 170 1.44 -2.17 -24.38
C PRO A 170 1.08 -3.57 -23.90
N VAL A 171 0.27 -4.26 -24.69
CA VAL A 171 -0.16 -5.64 -24.45
C VAL A 171 1.03 -6.58 -24.25
N GLU A 172 2.10 -6.39 -25.00
CA GLU A 172 3.31 -7.20 -24.89
C GLU A 172 3.96 -7.03 -23.51
N LEU A 173 3.95 -5.83 -22.92
CA LEU A 173 4.48 -5.63 -21.58
C LEU A 173 3.62 -6.35 -20.53
N VAL A 174 2.29 -6.22 -20.63
CA VAL A 174 1.33 -6.92 -19.74
C VAL A 174 1.56 -8.44 -19.78
N ARG A 175 1.73 -9.01 -20.97
CA ARG A 175 1.96 -10.45 -21.17
C ARG A 175 3.31 -10.92 -20.63
N ASN A 176 4.34 -10.07 -20.67
CA ASN A 176 5.66 -10.40 -20.14
C ASN A 176 5.78 -10.22 -18.61
N PHE A 177 4.86 -9.46 -18.00
CA PHE A 177 4.79 -9.20 -16.55
C PHE A 177 3.40 -9.53 -15.98
N PRO A 178 2.90 -10.78 -16.15
CA PRO A 178 1.57 -11.14 -15.70
C PRO A 178 1.47 -11.01 -14.18
N LYS A 179 0.41 -10.34 -13.70
CA LYS A 179 0.17 -10.07 -12.26
C LYS A 179 1.35 -9.35 -11.58
N ARG A 180 2.12 -8.56 -12.33
CA ARG A 180 3.30 -7.83 -11.82
C ARG A 180 3.29 -6.34 -12.14
N ILE A 181 2.27 -5.86 -12.83
CA ILE A 181 2.09 -4.43 -13.13
C ILE A 181 0.90 -3.94 -12.31
N LEU A 182 1.13 -2.92 -11.48
CA LEU A 182 0.08 -2.28 -10.68
C LEU A 182 -0.04 -0.81 -11.06
N ASN A 183 -1.26 -0.30 -11.01
CA ASN A 183 -1.56 1.11 -11.20
C ASN A 183 -2.34 1.64 -10.01
N ILE A 184 -2.11 2.91 -9.67
CA ILE A 184 -2.95 3.66 -8.76
C ILE A 184 -3.82 4.63 -9.54
N HIS A 185 -5.13 4.56 -9.31
CA HIS A 185 -6.12 5.41 -9.96
C HIS A 185 -6.87 6.25 -8.91
N PRO A 186 -7.06 7.56 -9.11
CA PRO A 186 -7.59 8.49 -8.11
C PRO A 186 -9.13 8.48 -7.96
N SER A 187 -9.76 7.31 -8.08
CA SER A 187 -11.18 7.09 -7.75
C SER A 187 -11.42 5.68 -7.23
N LEU A 188 -12.60 5.46 -6.63
CA LEU A 188 -13.07 4.15 -6.23
C LEU A 188 -13.57 3.38 -7.47
N LEU A 189 -12.66 2.66 -8.13
CA LEU A 189 -12.99 1.84 -9.29
C LEU A 189 -14.11 0.82 -8.96
N PRO A 190 -14.99 0.50 -9.92
CA PRO A 190 -14.95 0.89 -11.34
C PRO A 190 -15.45 2.33 -11.64
N ALA A 191 -15.90 3.08 -10.63
CA ALA A 191 -16.42 4.43 -10.86
C ALA A 191 -15.30 5.40 -11.27
N PHE A 192 -15.57 6.24 -12.27
CA PHE A 192 -14.64 7.25 -12.78
C PHE A 192 -13.28 6.69 -13.24
N GLY A 193 -13.23 5.43 -13.66
CA GLY A 193 -12.09 4.80 -14.31
C GLY A 193 -12.17 4.84 -15.84
N GLY A 194 -11.09 4.47 -16.50
CA GLY A 194 -11.05 4.29 -17.94
C GLY A 194 -10.51 5.50 -18.70
N LYS A 195 -10.53 5.39 -20.02
CA LYS A 195 -9.91 6.38 -20.91
C LYS A 195 -10.50 7.79 -20.70
N GLY A 196 -9.63 8.74 -20.36
CA GLY A 196 -9.99 10.15 -20.18
C GLY A 196 -10.14 10.58 -18.72
N TYR A 197 -10.21 9.62 -17.80
CA TYR A 197 -10.21 9.86 -16.36
C TYR A 197 -8.77 9.83 -15.82
N TYR A 198 -8.09 10.97 -15.83
CA TYR A 198 -6.75 11.08 -15.24
C TYR A 198 -6.52 12.48 -14.65
N GLY A 199 -5.67 12.54 -13.64
CA GLY A 199 -5.37 13.78 -12.91
C GLY A 199 -6.64 14.48 -12.43
N LEU A 200 -6.67 15.81 -12.59
CA LEU A 200 -7.78 16.64 -12.10
C LEU A 200 -9.14 16.31 -12.76
N LYS A 201 -9.16 15.65 -13.92
CA LYS A 201 -10.42 15.28 -14.60
C LYS A 201 -11.26 14.32 -13.78
N VAL A 202 -10.61 13.44 -13.00
CA VAL A 202 -11.29 12.46 -12.14
C VAL A 202 -12.05 13.19 -11.04
N HIS A 203 -11.37 14.06 -10.29
CA HIS A 203 -11.97 14.81 -9.18
C HIS A 203 -13.08 15.76 -9.65
N LYS A 204 -12.92 16.38 -10.83
CA LYS A 204 -13.98 17.17 -11.48
C LYS A 204 -15.23 16.33 -11.74
N ALA A 205 -15.07 15.12 -12.27
CA ALA A 205 -16.18 14.23 -12.55
C ALA A 205 -16.86 13.71 -11.27
N VAL A 206 -16.08 13.40 -10.24
CA VAL A 206 -16.60 13.01 -8.92
C VAL A 206 -17.47 14.11 -8.33
N ILE A 207 -16.99 15.35 -8.29
CA ILE A 207 -17.77 16.49 -7.77
C ILE A 207 -19.03 16.71 -8.60
N ALA A 208 -18.90 16.72 -9.94
CA ALA A 208 -20.03 16.93 -10.84
C ALA A 208 -21.12 15.84 -10.70
N SER A 209 -20.74 14.61 -10.32
CA SER A 209 -21.69 13.52 -10.11
C SER A 209 -22.50 13.65 -8.81
N GLY A 210 -22.06 14.48 -7.86
CA GLY A 210 -22.67 14.56 -6.52
C GLY A 210 -22.27 13.42 -5.57
N ALA A 211 -21.28 12.59 -5.93
CA ALA A 211 -20.76 11.55 -5.05
C ALA A 211 -20.32 12.12 -3.68
N ARG A 212 -20.54 11.36 -2.61
CA ARG A 212 -20.15 11.72 -1.23
C ARG A 212 -18.88 11.02 -0.76
N TYR A 213 -18.38 10.10 -1.56
CA TYR A 213 -17.16 9.35 -1.30
C TYR A 213 -16.34 9.24 -2.58
N SER A 214 -15.03 9.25 -2.42
CA SER A 214 -14.03 9.00 -3.45
C SER A 214 -12.83 8.30 -2.80
N GLY A 215 -11.68 8.28 -3.45
CA GLY A 215 -10.43 7.77 -2.90
C GLY A 215 -9.63 7.01 -3.93
N PRO A 216 -8.42 6.55 -3.60
CA PRO A 216 -7.58 5.84 -4.55
C PRO A 216 -7.91 4.34 -4.61
N THR A 217 -7.68 3.77 -5.79
CA THR A 217 -7.69 2.33 -6.02
C THR A 217 -6.34 1.88 -6.57
N ILE A 218 -5.77 0.84 -5.99
CA ILE A 218 -4.67 0.09 -6.59
C ILE A 218 -5.21 -1.17 -7.22
N HIS A 219 -4.88 -1.39 -8.49
CA HIS A 219 -5.32 -2.55 -9.25
C HIS A 219 -4.18 -3.08 -10.12
N TYR A 220 -4.30 -4.35 -10.50
CA TYR A 220 -3.44 -4.93 -11.52
C TYR A 220 -3.78 -4.33 -12.88
N VAL A 221 -2.77 -4.09 -13.71
CA VAL A 221 -2.94 -3.58 -15.07
C VAL A 221 -3.21 -4.75 -16.02
N ASP A 222 -4.21 -4.58 -16.87
CA ASP A 222 -4.54 -5.43 -18.01
C ASP A 222 -4.43 -4.63 -19.32
N GLU A 223 -5.02 -5.13 -20.42
CA GLU A 223 -4.92 -4.52 -21.75
C GLU A 223 -5.80 -3.26 -21.89
N GLU A 224 -6.67 -2.98 -20.92
CA GLU A 224 -7.61 -1.87 -20.89
C GLU A 224 -7.32 -0.89 -19.73
N TYR A 225 -7.88 0.32 -19.82
CA TYR A 225 -7.67 1.31 -18.77
C TYR A 225 -8.54 1.00 -17.55
N ASP A 226 -7.89 0.79 -16.40
CA ASP A 226 -8.52 0.74 -15.08
C ASP A 226 -9.58 -0.36 -14.89
N THR A 227 -9.47 -1.46 -15.64
CA THR A 227 -10.41 -2.61 -15.59
C THR A 227 -9.86 -3.82 -14.85
N GLY A 228 -8.54 -3.87 -14.63
CA GLY A 228 -7.92 -5.02 -14.01
C GLY A 228 -8.29 -5.19 -12.53
N LYS A 229 -7.90 -6.34 -11.96
CA LYS A 229 -8.36 -6.76 -10.63
C LYS A 229 -7.88 -5.78 -9.56
N ILE A 230 -8.85 -5.25 -8.81
CA ILE A 230 -8.61 -4.36 -7.67
C ILE A 230 -7.91 -5.15 -6.56
N LEU A 231 -6.81 -4.58 -6.03
CA LEU A 231 -6.06 -5.12 -4.91
C LEU A 231 -6.39 -4.38 -3.61
N ALA A 232 -6.48 -3.05 -3.65
CA ALA A 232 -6.71 -2.26 -2.46
C ALA A 232 -7.38 -0.92 -2.77
N GLN A 233 -8.17 -0.43 -1.82
CA GLN A 233 -8.82 0.89 -1.89
C GLN A 233 -8.73 1.61 -0.54
N ARG A 234 -8.79 2.95 -0.59
CA ARG A 234 -9.04 3.79 0.58
C ARG A 234 -10.20 4.73 0.25
N VAL A 235 -11.04 5.00 1.24
CA VAL A 235 -12.20 5.88 1.07
C VAL A 235 -11.89 7.24 1.69
N VAL A 236 -12.19 8.30 0.94
CA VAL A 236 -12.21 9.67 1.44
C VAL A 236 -13.60 10.27 1.26
N SER A 237 -14.05 11.06 2.23
CA SER A 237 -15.29 11.83 2.09
C SER A 237 -15.12 12.95 1.07
N VAL A 238 -16.16 13.22 0.29
CA VAL A 238 -16.29 14.44 -0.53
C VAL A 238 -17.12 15.44 0.28
N CYS A 239 -16.49 16.52 0.72
CA CYS A 239 -17.15 17.56 1.50
C CYS A 239 -18.11 18.37 0.62
N ALA A 240 -19.13 18.97 1.23
CA ALA A 240 -20.24 19.60 0.52
C ALA A 240 -19.82 20.70 -0.47
N PHE A 241 -18.69 21.36 -0.20
CA PHE A 241 -18.19 22.50 -0.98
C PHE A 241 -16.76 22.29 -1.48
N ASP A 242 -16.29 21.03 -1.54
CA ASP A 242 -14.96 20.76 -2.09
C ASP A 242 -14.84 21.29 -3.52
N THR A 243 -13.73 21.94 -3.79
CA THR A 243 -13.19 22.12 -5.14
C THR A 243 -12.51 20.82 -5.61
N PRO A 244 -12.36 20.60 -6.93
CA PRO A 244 -11.62 19.46 -7.47
C PRO A 244 -10.19 19.34 -6.92
N GLU A 245 -9.54 20.46 -6.66
CA GLU A 245 -8.17 20.55 -6.13
C GLU A 245 -8.10 20.13 -4.66
N GLU A 246 -9.07 20.54 -3.83
CA GLU A 246 -9.16 20.11 -2.42
C GLU A 246 -9.43 18.60 -2.31
N LEU A 247 -10.36 18.09 -3.13
CA LEU A 247 -10.59 16.66 -3.21
C LEU A 247 -9.35 15.92 -3.71
N ALA A 248 -8.68 16.44 -4.74
CA ALA A 248 -7.44 15.86 -5.27
C ALA A 248 -6.35 15.78 -4.20
N ALA A 249 -6.15 16.83 -3.41
CA ALA A 249 -5.17 16.83 -2.33
C ALA A 249 -5.47 15.78 -1.27
N ARG A 250 -6.75 15.60 -0.91
CA ARG A 250 -7.19 14.59 0.06
C ARG A 250 -7.00 13.17 -0.47
N VAL A 251 -7.37 12.93 -1.73
CA VAL A 251 -7.15 11.63 -2.39
C VAL A 251 -5.66 11.33 -2.50
N LEU A 252 -4.84 12.31 -2.89
CA LEU A 252 -3.39 12.15 -3.05
C LEU A 252 -2.68 11.79 -1.74
N HIS A 253 -3.16 12.30 -0.60
CA HIS A 253 -2.65 11.90 0.71
C HIS A 253 -2.85 10.40 0.96
N GLU A 254 -4.06 9.89 0.67
CA GLU A 254 -4.35 8.47 0.79
C GLU A 254 -3.67 7.63 -0.30
N GLU A 255 -3.39 8.19 -1.48
CA GLU A 255 -2.60 7.52 -2.52
C GLU A 255 -1.21 7.17 -2.00
N HIS A 256 -0.51 8.13 -1.39
CA HIS A 256 0.86 7.92 -0.90
C HIS A 256 0.91 6.80 0.14
N ARG A 257 -0.07 6.78 1.05
CA ARG A 257 -0.16 5.76 2.10
C ARG A 257 -0.51 4.39 1.51
N LEU A 258 -1.57 4.33 0.71
CA LEU A 258 -2.05 3.09 0.11
C LEU A 258 -0.98 2.44 -0.79
N TYR A 259 -0.24 3.24 -1.57
CA TYR A 259 0.79 2.68 -2.44
C TYR A 259 1.97 2.14 -1.64
N VAL A 260 2.37 2.80 -0.56
CA VAL A 260 3.41 2.27 0.34
C VAL A 260 2.95 0.97 1.01
N ASP A 261 1.72 0.91 1.54
CA ASP A 261 1.15 -0.30 2.14
C ASP A 261 1.15 -1.48 1.16
N VAL A 262 0.75 -1.24 -0.09
CA VAL A 262 0.74 -2.28 -1.14
C VAL A 262 2.16 -2.70 -1.52
N VAL A 263 3.09 -1.75 -1.69
CA VAL A 263 4.49 -2.08 -2.04
C VAL A 263 5.13 -2.92 -0.94
N GLU A 264 4.88 -2.59 0.32
CA GLU A 264 5.32 -3.41 1.45
C GLU A 264 4.75 -4.82 1.38
N ALA A 265 3.44 -4.97 1.18
CA ALA A 265 2.79 -6.29 1.04
C ALA A 265 3.35 -7.11 -0.14
N LEU A 266 3.64 -6.48 -1.27
CA LEU A 266 4.27 -7.13 -2.42
C LEU A 266 5.70 -7.56 -2.10
N CYS A 267 6.45 -6.75 -1.36
CA CYS A 267 7.84 -7.05 -0.99
C CYS A 267 7.95 -8.19 0.03
N GLU A 268 6.95 -8.32 0.89
CA GLU A 268 6.83 -9.37 1.91
C GLU A 268 6.07 -10.62 1.42
N ASP A 269 5.74 -10.69 0.12
CA ASP A 269 5.00 -11.80 -0.48
C ASP A 269 3.65 -12.10 0.20
N ARG A 270 2.99 -11.06 0.75
CA ARG A 270 1.68 -11.16 1.44
C ARG A 270 0.47 -11.03 0.51
N VAL A 271 0.68 -10.85 -0.80
CA VAL A 271 -0.43 -10.81 -1.75
C VAL A 271 -0.78 -12.22 -2.22
N ILE A 272 -1.95 -12.70 -1.80
CA ILE A 272 -2.47 -14.01 -2.17
C ILE A 272 -3.56 -13.87 -3.23
N TRP A 273 -3.78 -14.93 -4.00
CA TRP A 273 -4.87 -15.01 -4.97
C TRP A 273 -5.85 -16.08 -4.54
N ARG A 274 -7.13 -15.71 -4.45
CA ARG A 274 -8.23 -16.67 -4.33
C ARG A 274 -8.38 -17.47 -5.62
N ASP A 275 -9.05 -18.62 -5.51
CA ASP A 275 -9.33 -19.50 -6.66
C ASP A 275 -10.17 -18.82 -7.74
N ASP A 276 -11.01 -17.85 -7.37
CA ASP A 276 -11.82 -17.04 -8.29
C ASP A 276 -11.05 -15.86 -8.92
N GLY A 277 -9.74 -15.75 -8.67
CA GLY A 277 -8.88 -14.75 -9.26
C GLY A 277 -8.99 -13.37 -8.61
N VAL A 278 -9.53 -13.27 -7.39
CA VAL A 278 -9.51 -12.03 -6.59
C VAL A 278 -8.23 -11.99 -5.74
N PRO A 279 -7.39 -10.94 -5.89
CA PRO A 279 -6.21 -10.77 -5.05
C PRO A 279 -6.60 -10.21 -3.68
N LEU A 280 -5.85 -10.60 -2.64
CA LEU A 280 -6.03 -10.14 -1.26
C LEU A 280 -4.68 -9.84 -0.63
N ILE A 281 -4.66 -8.94 0.34
CA ILE A 281 -3.47 -8.69 1.17
C ILE A 281 -3.65 -9.42 2.51
N GLN A 282 -2.76 -10.36 2.81
CA GLN A 282 -2.71 -11.03 4.11
C GLN A 282 -2.21 -10.06 5.20
N SER A 283 -2.87 -10.03 6.35
CA SER A 283 -2.44 -9.23 7.50
C SER A 283 -1.09 -9.72 8.05
N LYS A 284 -0.31 -8.78 8.60
CA LYS A 284 0.96 -9.10 9.28
C LYS A 284 0.72 -9.72 10.65
N GLU A 285 -0.32 -9.26 11.33
CA GLU A 285 -0.65 -9.60 12.72
C GLU A 285 -1.43 -10.90 12.82
N ASP A 286 -2.33 -11.14 11.87
CA ASP A 286 -3.13 -12.37 11.79
C ASP A 286 -3.09 -12.95 10.37
N PRO A 287 -2.32 -14.02 10.13
CA PRO A 287 -2.26 -14.68 8.83
C PRO A 287 -3.60 -15.21 8.31
N LYS A 288 -4.64 -15.30 9.16
CA LYS A 288 -6.00 -15.69 8.75
C LYS A 288 -6.87 -14.51 8.33
N HIS A 289 -6.39 -13.28 8.52
CA HIS A 289 -7.09 -12.06 8.16
C HIS A 289 -6.55 -11.49 6.85
N TYR A 290 -7.47 -10.98 6.02
CA TYR A 290 -7.19 -10.45 4.69
C TYR A 290 -7.94 -9.14 4.50
N SER A 291 -7.30 -8.19 3.82
CA SER A 291 -7.89 -6.92 3.37
C SER A 291 -7.95 -6.82 1.86
#